data_AF-A0A8J5WXD9-F1
#
_entry.id   AF-A0A8J5WXD9-F1
#
_cell.length_a   1.000
_cell.length_b   1.000
_cell.length_c   1.000
_cell.angle_alpha   90.00
_cell.angle_beta   90.00
_cell.angle_gamma   90.00
#
_symmetry.space_group_name_H-M   'P 1'
#
loop_
_entity.id
_entity.type
_entity.pdbx_description
1 polymer ?
#
loop_
_entity_poly.entity_id
_entity_poly.type
_entity_poly.pdbx_seq_one_letter_code
_entity_poly.pdbx_strand_id
1 'polypeptide(L)'
;MLKKLSKQLNGEDWSWNNLNTLCWAIGSISGSMVEEQENRFLVMVIRDLLNLCEITKGKDNKAVIASNIMYVVGQYPRFLRAHWKFLKTVVNKLFEFMHEMHPGVQDMACDTFLKIVQKCKRKFVTQQVGENEPFVSELLSSLATTIVDLEPHQIHTFYESVGHMIQAESDNTKRDEYLKRLMSLPNQKWAEIIGQASQSIDILKNQDVIRSVLNILQTNTSAASSLGPHFFPQISLVFLDMLTVYRMYSELVSSTIAEGGPFASRTSFVKLLRSVKRETLKLIETFVDKAEDLPHIGKQFVPPMMDPVLGDYARNVPDARESEVLSLFATIINKYKGEMLEDVPRIFEAVFQCTLEMITKNFEDYPEHRLKFFSLLRAIGTHCFQALIQLSSPQLKLVIDSINWAFRHTERNIAETGLSLLLEILKNFQASGFQNQFYKTYFLNIEQEIFAVLTDTFHKPGFKLHVLVLQHLFCVVDGLTEPLWDASSVPYQYTDNAMFVRDYTIKLLGASFPNMTPTEVAKFVDGLLSSKHDLPSFKNHIRDFLVQSKEFSAQDNKDLYAEEAAAQRERERQRMLAIPGLIAPGELQDEMVDS
;
A
#
# COMPACT_ATOMS: atom_id res chain seq x y z
N MET A 1 3.67 -19.38 35.44
CA MET A 1 4.08 -17.98 35.24
C MET A 1 4.00 -17.18 36.55
N LEU A 2 2.86 -17.14 37.24
CA LEU A 2 2.68 -16.38 38.49
C LEU A 2 3.75 -16.64 39.57
N LYS A 3 4.14 -17.90 39.80
CA LYS A 3 5.23 -18.24 40.74
C LYS A 3 6.57 -17.59 40.34
N LYS A 4 6.90 -17.52 39.05
CA LYS A 4 8.11 -16.83 38.56
C LYS A 4 8.01 -15.31 38.73
N LEU A 5 6.82 -14.74 38.54
CA LEU A 5 6.60 -13.30 38.75
C LEU A 5 6.77 -12.92 40.23
N SER A 6 6.22 -13.74 41.14
CA SER A 6 6.42 -13.57 42.58
C SER A 6 7.90 -13.60 42.99
N LYS A 7 8.73 -14.40 42.30
CA LYS A 7 10.18 -14.42 42.48
C LYS A 7 10.93 -13.19 41.91
N GLN A 8 10.32 -12.49 40.96
CA GLN A 8 10.85 -11.18 40.53
C GLN A 8 10.56 -10.13 41.60
N LEU A 9 9.35 -10.15 42.17
CA LEU A 9 8.90 -9.22 43.21
C LEU A 9 9.68 -9.32 44.53
N ASN A 10 9.97 -10.53 45.00
CA ASN A 10 10.71 -10.74 46.25
C ASN A 10 12.24 -10.58 46.09
N GLY A 11 12.72 -10.31 44.87
CA GLY A 11 14.13 -10.12 44.55
C GLY A 11 14.96 -11.40 44.39
N GLU A 12 14.37 -12.60 44.54
CA GLU A 12 15.11 -13.87 44.44
C GLU A 12 15.72 -14.12 43.05
N ASP A 13 14.96 -13.83 41.99
CA ASP A 13 15.35 -14.10 40.60
C ASP A 13 15.39 -12.82 39.74
N TRP A 14 15.42 -11.63 40.37
CA TRP A 14 15.32 -10.34 39.66
C TRP A 14 16.45 -10.14 38.64
N SER A 15 16.08 -10.04 37.37
CA SER A 15 16.94 -9.52 36.30
C SER A 15 16.10 -9.04 35.13
N TRP A 16 16.63 -8.10 34.34
CA TRP A 16 15.93 -7.60 33.15
C TRP A 16 15.57 -8.73 32.19
N ASN A 17 16.50 -9.65 31.94
CA ASN A 17 16.27 -10.78 31.05
C ASN A 17 15.17 -11.72 31.54
N ASN A 18 15.14 -12.01 32.84
CA ASN A 18 14.13 -12.90 33.43
C ASN A 18 12.74 -12.25 33.40
N LEU A 19 12.63 -10.96 33.74
CA LEU A 19 11.36 -10.23 33.66
C LEU A 19 10.88 -10.14 32.21
N ASN A 20 11.75 -9.72 31.29
CA ASN A 20 11.42 -9.59 29.86
C ASN A 20 10.90 -10.91 29.29
N THR A 21 11.67 -12.00 29.44
CA THR A 21 11.28 -13.32 28.92
C THR A 21 9.96 -13.79 29.54
N LEU A 22 9.74 -13.51 30.83
CA LEU A 22 8.49 -13.86 31.50
C LEU A 22 7.31 -13.06 30.93
N CYS A 23 7.44 -11.75 30.79
CA CYS A 23 6.37 -10.87 30.28
C CYS A 23 6.09 -11.11 28.79
N TRP A 24 7.11 -11.42 27.99
CA TRP A 24 6.94 -11.87 26.61
C TRP A 24 6.13 -13.15 26.52
N ALA A 25 6.46 -14.15 27.36
CA ALA A 25 5.72 -15.41 27.44
C ALA A 25 4.29 -15.22 27.98
N ILE A 26 4.07 -14.26 28.89
CA ILE A 26 2.74 -13.90 29.35
C ILE A 26 1.95 -13.31 28.18
N GLY A 27 2.45 -12.28 27.50
CA GLY A 27 1.73 -11.67 26.37
C GLY A 27 1.48 -12.63 25.21
N SER A 28 2.40 -13.56 24.93
CA SER A 28 2.30 -14.49 23.80
C SER A 28 1.21 -15.56 23.95
N ILE A 29 0.66 -15.77 25.15
CA ILE A 29 -0.45 -16.72 25.37
C ILE A 29 -1.83 -16.04 25.40
N SER A 30 -1.91 -14.80 24.93
CA SER A 30 -3.19 -14.08 24.84
C SER A 30 -4.21 -14.86 23.99
N GLY A 31 -5.44 -14.98 24.49
CA GLY A 31 -6.50 -15.73 23.82
C GLY A 31 -6.42 -17.25 23.98
N SER A 32 -5.37 -17.81 24.61
CA SER A 32 -5.28 -19.25 24.89
C SER A 32 -6.10 -19.67 26.11
N MET A 33 -6.51 -18.71 26.94
CA MET A 33 -7.31 -18.94 28.15
C MET A 33 -8.77 -18.57 27.91
N VAL A 34 -9.68 -19.28 28.61
CA VAL A 34 -11.07 -18.83 28.75
C VAL A 34 -11.11 -17.49 29.49
N GLU A 35 -12.10 -16.65 29.15
CA GLU A 35 -12.14 -15.24 29.58
C GLU A 35 -12.07 -15.08 31.11
N GLU A 36 -12.81 -15.89 31.87
CA GLU A 36 -12.79 -15.82 33.33
C GLU A 36 -11.40 -16.12 33.93
N GLN A 37 -10.70 -17.11 33.36
CA GLN A 37 -9.36 -17.48 33.80
C GLN A 37 -8.34 -16.41 33.40
N GLU A 38 -8.45 -15.87 32.19
CA GLU A 38 -7.63 -14.77 31.69
C GLU A 38 -7.77 -13.53 32.59
N ASN A 39 -9.00 -13.17 32.96
CA ASN A 39 -9.27 -12.02 33.81
C ASN A 39 -8.60 -12.16 35.18
N ARG A 40 -8.77 -13.32 35.84
CA ARG A 40 -8.11 -13.59 37.14
C ARG A 40 -6.59 -13.54 37.02
N PHE A 41 -6.05 -14.12 35.95
CA PHE A 41 -4.63 -14.16 35.68
C PHE A 41 -4.04 -12.75 35.47
N LEU A 42 -4.67 -11.92 34.64
CA LEU A 42 -4.19 -10.58 34.33
C LEU A 42 -4.26 -9.61 35.49
N VAL A 43 -5.33 -9.69 36.31
CA VAL A 43 -5.41 -8.87 37.52
C VAL A 43 -4.21 -9.13 38.44
N MET A 44 -3.80 -10.40 38.60
CA MET A 44 -2.62 -10.73 39.38
C MET A 44 -1.33 -10.24 38.73
N VAL A 45 -1.14 -10.52 37.44
CA VAL A 45 0.07 -10.14 36.71
C VAL A 45 0.30 -8.63 36.75
N ILE A 46 -0.72 -7.84 36.40
CA ILE A 46 -0.51 -6.41 36.22
C ILE A 46 -0.38 -5.70 37.57
N ARG A 47 -1.13 -6.13 38.59
CA ARG A 47 -0.94 -5.63 39.96
C ARG A 47 0.49 -5.89 40.44
N ASP A 48 0.99 -7.09 40.22
CA ASP A 48 2.32 -7.50 40.65
C ASP A 48 3.41 -6.72 39.86
N LEU A 49 3.21 -6.47 38.57
CA LEU A 49 4.12 -5.64 37.76
C LEU A 49 4.09 -4.16 38.15
N LEU A 50 2.92 -3.59 38.45
CA LEU A 50 2.79 -2.21 38.92
C LEU A 50 3.48 -2.04 40.27
N ASN A 51 3.25 -2.96 41.21
CA ASN A 51 3.94 -2.97 42.50
C ASN A 51 5.46 -3.06 42.31
N LEU A 52 5.92 -3.95 41.43
CA LEU A 52 7.35 -4.07 41.08
C LEU A 52 7.91 -2.75 40.54
N CYS A 53 7.16 -2.03 39.70
CA CYS A 53 7.56 -0.72 39.18
C CYS A 53 7.67 0.35 40.28
N GLU A 54 6.78 0.31 41.27
CA GLU A 54 6.79 1.24 42.40
C GLU A 54 7.98 1.02 43.33
N ILE A 55 8.26 -0.24 43.70
CA ILE A 55 9.32 -0.57 44.68
C ILE A 55 10.72 -0.52 44.07
N THR A 56 10.84 -0.70 42.76
CA THR A 56 12.15 -0.77 42.09
C THR A 56 12.72 0.62 41.86
N LYS A 57 13.99 0.81 42.27
CA LYS A 57 14.73 2.07 42.11
C LYS A 57 15.57 2.06 40.82
N GLY A 58 15.87 3.25 40.31
CA GLY A 58 16.68 3.43 39.10
C GLY A 58 15.81 3.59 37.84
N LYS A 59 16.16 4.56 37.00
CA LYS A 59 15.40 4.89 35.78
C LYS A 59 15.38 3.71 34.80
N ASP A 60 16.52 3.09 34.54
CA ASP A 60 16.64 1.97 33.61
C ASP A 60 15.77 0.78 34.05
N ASN A 61 15.77 0.47 35.35
CA ASN A 61 14.91 -0.59 35.91
C ASN A 61 13.43 -0.26 35.71
N LYS A 62 13.02 0.98 35.99
CA LYS A 62 11.63 1.42 35.79
C LYS A 62 11.23 1.40 34.32
N ALA A 63 12.12 1.80 33.42
CA ALA A 63 11.88 1.73 31.98
C ALA A 63 11.65 0.28 31.52
N VAL A 64 12.47 -0.68 31.98
CA VAL A 64 12.30 -2.11 31.68
C VAL A 64 10.99 -2.67 32.26
N ILE A 65 10.59 -2.27 33.47
CA ILE A 65 9.32 -2.74 34.04
C ILE A 65 8.12 -2.12 33.29
N ALA A 66 8.19 -0.82 32.99
CA ALA A 66 7.18 -0.11 32.22
C ALA A 66 7.02 -0.72 30.82
N SER A 67 8.11 -1.04 30.12
CA SER A 67 8.05 -1.71 28.82
C SER A 67 7.34 -3.06 28.89
N ASN A 68 7.61 -3.85 29.94
CA ASN A 68 6.94 -5.12 30.13
C ASN A 68 5.45 -4.98 30.45
N ILE A 69 5.06 -3.99 31.26
CA ILE A 69 3.65 -3.67 31.52
C ILE A 69 2.95 -3.28 30.21
N MET A 70 3.54 -2.33 29.46
CA MET A 70 2.99 -1.85 28.19
C MET A 70 2.83 -2.98 27.17
N TYR A 71 3.83 -3.86 27.06
CA TYR A 71 3.74 -5.05 26.21
C TYR A 71 2.61 -5.98 26.63
N VAL A 72 2.55 -6.39 27.90
CA VAL A 72 1.50 -7.30 28.39
C VAL A 72 0.14 -6.67 28.14
N VAL A 73 -0.09 -5.44 28.58
CA VAL A 73 -1.40 -4.80 28.46
C VAL A 73 -1.85 -4.66 27.00
N GLY A 74 -0.93 -4.31 26.09
CA GLY A 74 -1.22 -4.22 24.66
C GLY A 74 -1.64 -5.54 24.01
N GLN A 75 -1.29 -6.70 24.60
CA GLN A 75 -1.69 -8.02 24.09
C GLN A 75 -3.07 -8.48 24.56
N TYR A 76 -3.70 -7.83 25.54
CA TYR A 76 -4.95 -8.29 26.15
C TYR A 76 -6.12 -7.30 25.99
N PRO A 77 -6.54 -6.98 24.74
CA PRO A 77 -7.63 -6.04 24.51
C PRO A 77 -8.99 -6.54 25.02
N ARG A 78 -9.23 -7.86 25.06
CA ARG A 78 -10.48 -8.44 25.63
C ARG A 78 -10.65 -8.03 27.09
N PHE A 79 -9.62 -8.22 27.90
CA PHE A 79 -9.59 -7.80 29.30
C PHE A 79 -9.84 -6.29 29.44
N LEU A 80 -9.14 -5.48 28.65
CA LEU A 80 -9.28 -4.01 28.71
C LEU A 80 -10.71 -3.54 28.39
N ARG A 81 -11.38 -4.17 27.41
CA ARG A 81 -12.77 -3.85 27.07
C ARG A 81 -13.75 -4.16 28.21
N ALA A 82 -13.50 -5.20 29.00
CA ALA A 82 -14.33 -5.59 30.13
C ALA A 82 -14.11 -4.73 31.39
N HIS A 83 -12.95 -4.07 31.51
CA HIS A 83 -12.53 -3.41 32.74
C HIS A 83 -12.19 -1.92 32.53
N TRP A 84 -13.20 -1.05 32.41
CA TRP A 84 -13.02 0.39 32.13
C TRP A 84 -12.05 1.11 33.08
N LYS A 85 -12.23 0.99 34.40
CA LYS A 85 -11.36 1.67 35.39
C LYS A 85 -9.89 1.32 35.16
N PHE A 86 -9.64 0.07 34.78
CA PHE A 86 -8.32 -0.43 34.48
C PHE A 86 -7.81 0.17 33.16
N LEU A 87 -8.60 0.14 32.09
CA LEU A 87 -8.28 0.78 30.82
C LEU A 87 -7.94 2.27 30.98
N LYS A 88 -8.76 3.05 31.69
CA LYS A 88 -8.49 4.46 31.97
C LYS A 88 -7.18 4.66 32.75
N THR A 89 -6.92 3.82 33.75
CA THR A 89 -5.66 3.87 34.53
C THR A 89 -4.44 3.61 33.65
N VAL A 90 -4.50 2.59 32.79
CA VAL A 90 -3.42 2.28 31.85
C VAL A 90 -3.17 3.46 30.92
N VAL A 91 -4.21 4.01 30.30
CA VAL A 91 -4.06 5.11 29.33
C VAL A 91 -3.47 6.36 29.99
N ASN A 92 -3.92 6.73 31.18
CA ASN A 92 -3.31 7.83 31.93
C ASN A 92 -1.84 7.55 32.25
N LYS A 93 -1.49 6.30 32.55
CA LYS A 93 -0.09 5.92 32.77
C LYS A 93 0.75 6.01 31.50
N LEU A 94 0.17 5.69 30.34
CA LEU A 94 0.82 5.90 29.04
C LEU A 94 1.09 7.39 28.81
N PHE A 95 0.14 8.28 29.16
CA PHE A 95 0.37 9.73 29.07
C PHE A 95 1.48 10.19 30.01
N GLU A 96 1.59 9.65 31.22
CA GLU A 96 2.76 9.93 32.08
C GLU A 96 4.07 9.46 31.41
N PHE A 97 4.07 8.29 30.76
CA PHE A 97 5.25 7.80 30.04
C PHE A 97 5.59 8.60 28.78
N MET A 98 4.63 9.30 28.18
CA MET A 98 4.87 10.27 27.10
C MET A 98 5.71 11.47 27.57
N HIS A 99 5.83 11.71 28.88
CA HIS A 99 6.70 12.72 29.47
C HIS A 99 8.04 12.17 30.00
N GLU A 100 8.31 10.86 29.86
CA GLU A 100 9.56 10.27 30.34
C GLU A 100 10.66 10.35 29.28
N MET A 101 11.70 11.12 29.57
CA MET A 101 12.84 11.38 28.65
C MET A 101 13.81 10.20 28.51
N HIS A 102 13.53 9.05 29.13
CA HIS A 102 14.34 7.86 28.94
C HIS A 102 14.16 7.33 27.50
N PRO A 103 15.26 7.08 26.76
CA PRO A 103 15.19 6.66 25.35
C PRO A 103 14.25 5.48 25.13
N GLY A 104 13.40 5.60 24.11
CA GLY A 104 12.44 4.57 23.67
C GLY A 104 11.15 4.46 24.50
N VAL A 105 11.06 5.10 25.68
CA VAL A 105 9.84 5.01 26.51
C VAL A 105 8.66 5.73 25.87
N GLN A 106 8.87 6.94 25.33
CA GLN A 106 7.83 7.71 24.64
C GLN A 106 7.32 7.01 23.38
N ASP A 107 8.22 6.45 22.56
CA ASP A 107 7.85 5.66 21.37
C ASP A 107 6.97 4.47 21.76
N MET A 108 7.40 3.72 22.78
CA MET A 108 6.64 2.57 23.25
C MET A 108 5.28 2.97 23.85
N ALA A 109 5.20 4.12 24.52
CA ALA A 109 3.96 4.64 25.05
C ALA A 109 2.96 5.00 23.92
N CYS A 110 3.43 5.68 22.87
CA CYS A 110 2.62 6.03 21.70
C CYS A 110 2.15 4.79 20.93
N ASP A 111 3.04 3.83 20.67
CA ASP A 111 2.71 2.58 19.99
C ASP A 111 1.72 1.72 20.79
N THR A 112 1.92 1.65 22.10
CA THR A 112 1.00 0.91 23.00
C THR A 112 -0.35 1.60 23.06
N PHE A 113 -0.37 2.94 23.11
CA PHE A 113 -1.60 3.71 23.05
C PHE A 113 -2.37 3.44 21.75
N LEU A 114 -1.70 3.51 20.59
CA LEU A 114 -2.31 3.19 19.30
C LEU A 114 -2.93 1.79 19.28
N LYS A 115 -2.18 0.77 19.73
CA LYS A 115 -2.66 -0.63 19.80
C LYS A 115 -3.89 -0.78 20.68
N ILE A 116 -3.89 -0.17 21.86
CA ILE A 116 -5.04 -0.18 22.77
C ILE A 116 -6.24 0.50 22.11
N VAL A 117 -6.03 1.66 21.51
CA VAL A 117 -7.12 2.43 20.91
C VAL A 117 -7.74 1.70 19.72
N GLN A 118 -6.93 1.11 18.83
CA GLN A 118 -7.44 0.33 17.70
C GLN A 118 -8.40 -0.77 18.15
N LYS A 119 -8.11 -1.42 19.29
CA LYS A 119 -8.90 -2.53 19.84
C LYS A 119 -9.97 -2.12 20.85
N CYS A 120 -9.93 -0.90 21.39
CA CYS A 120 -10.84 -0.43 22.44
C CYS A 120 -11.56 0.89 22.11
N LYS A 121 -11.43 1.44 20.91
CA LYS A 121 -11.94 2.76 20.47
C LYS A 121 -13.34 3.14 20.95
N ARG A 122 -14.32 2.22 20.87
CA ARG A 122 -15.71 2.47 21.33
C ARG A 122 -15.82 2.83 22.82
N LYS A 123 -14.92 2.31 23.66
CA LYS A 123 -14.92 2.61 25.11
C LYS A 123 -14.55 4.06 25.40
N PHE A 124 -13.80 4.72 24.51
CA PHE A 124 -13.34 6.10 24.71
C PHE A 124 -14.37 7.16 24.30
N VAL A 125 -15.29 6.82 23.39
CA VAL A 125 -16.36 7.73 22.92
C VAL A 125 -17.69 7.54 23.66
N THR A 126 -17.88 6.41 24.32
CA THR A 126 -19.05 6.16 25.16
C THR A 126 -18.81 6.64 26.58
N GLN A 127 -19.81 7.26 27.20
CA GLN A 127 -19.74 7.62 28.62
C GLN A 127 -19.76 6.35 29.47
N GLN A 128 -18.74 6.19 30.31
CA GLN A 128 -18.56 5.00 31.12
C GLN A 128 -19.17 5.17 32.51
N VAL A 129 -19.49 4.06 33.18
CA VAL A 129 -20.13 4.09 34.49
C VAL A 129 -19.21 4.78 35.52
N GLY A 130 -19.72 5.85 36.12
CA GLY A 130 -19.01 6.65 37.12
C GLY A 130 -18.17 7.80 36.53
N GLU A 131 -18.20 8.02 35.21
CA GLU A 131 -17.55 9.16 34.55
C GLU A 131 -18.58 10.23 34.18
N ASN A 132 -18.17 11.50 34.17
CA ASN A 132 -19.06 12.63 33.84
C ASN A 132 -19.21 12.86 32.33
N GLU A 133 -18.20 12.51 31.55
CA GLU A 133 -18.17 12.68 30.09
C GLU A 133 -17.36 11.53 29.43
N PRO A 134 -17.47 11.34 28.11
CA PRO A 134 -16.60 10.42 27.37
C PRO A 134 -15.12 10.81 27.51
N PHE A 135 -14.25 9.82 27.66
CA PHE A 135 -12.81 10.05 27.84
C PHE A 135 -12.15 10.80 26.68
N VAL A 136 -12.63 10.62 25.45
CA VAL A 136 -12.13 11.38 24.29
C VAL A 136 -12.30 12.89 24.49
N SER A 137 -13.37 13.33 25.16
CA SER A 137 -13.59 14.75 25.46
C SER A 137 -12.63 15.26 26.52
N GLU A 138 -12.35 14.47 27.57
CA GLU A 138 -11.33 14.79 28.58
C GLU A 138 -9.94 14.93 27.93
N LEU A 139 -9.56 13.96 27.09
CA LEU A 139 -8.30 13.93 26.35
C LEU A 139 -8.13 15.16 25.46
N LEU A 140 -9.16 15.51 24.67
CA LEU A 140 -9.08 16.63 23.74
C LEU A 140 -8.94 17.98 24.46
N SER A 141 -9.42 18.09 25.70
CA SER A 141 -9.23 19.29 26.54
C SER A 141 -7.79 19.42 27.06
N SER A 142 -7.12 18.29 27.32
CA SER A 142 -5.72 18.24 27.79
C SER A 142 -4.72 17.95 26.66
N LEU A 143 -5.14 18.02 25.39
CA LEU A 143 -4.33 17.62 24.24
C LEU A 143 -2.95 18.29 24.23
N ALA A 144 -2.92 19.63 24.37
CA ALA A 144 -1.68 20.40 24.34
C ALA A 144 -0.72 20.00 25.47
N THR A 145 -1.23 19.71 26.66
CA THR A 145 -0.40 19.24 27.77
C THR A 145 0.11 17.83 27.56
N THR A 146 -0.71 16.94 26.99
CA THR A 146 -0.34 15.53 26.78
C THR A 146 0.79 15.35 25.76
N ILE A 147 0.84 16.19 24.72
CA ILE A 147 1.79 16.02 23.61
C ILE A 147 3.03 16.94 23.69
N VAL A 148 3.15 17.76 24.74
CA VAL A 148 4.15 18.86 24.78
C VAL A 148 5.61 18.39 24.70
N ASP A 149 5.92 17.22 25.25
CA ASP A 149 7.28 16.66 25.29
C ASP A 149 7.53 15.62 24.20
N LEU A 150 6.56 15.40 23.29
CA LEU A 150 6.66 14.39 22.23
C LEU A 150 7.41 14.92 21.00
N GLU A 151 8.16 14.02 20.36
CA GLU A 151 8.78 14.27 19.07
C GLU A 151 7.75 14.21 17.92
N PRO A 152 8.01 14.81 16.74
CA PRO A 152 7.03 14.88 15.66
C PRO A 152 6.42 13.53 15.25
N HIS A 153 7.21 12.46 15.11
CA HIS A 153 6.67 11.15 14.74
C HIS A 153 5.77 10.56 15.83
N GLN A 154 6.07 10.80 17.10
CA GLN A 154 5.23 10.39 18.23
C GLN A 154 3.90 11.16 18.23
N ILE A 155 3.94 12.47 17.92
CA ILE A 155 2.73 13.28 17.73
C ILE A 155 1.88 12.71 16.59
N HIS A 156 2.48 12.33 15.47
CA HIS A 156 1.74 11.72 14.36
C HIS A 156 1.03 10.42 14.79
N THR A 157 1.73 9.51 15.48
CA THR A 157 1.15 8.28 16.05
C THR A 157 0.04 8.57 17.06
N PHE A 158 0.19 9.62 17.88
CA PHE A 158 -0.83 10.05 18.83
C PHE A 158 -2.10 10.54 18.12
N TYR A 159 -1.96 11.39 17.10
CA TYR A 159 -3.10 11.87 16.31
C TYR A 159 -3.80 10.75 15.55
N GLU A 160 -3.05 9.77 15.02
CA GLU A 160 -3.63 8.56 14.43
C GLU A 160 -4.47 7.79 15.45
N SER A 161 -3.95 7.63 16.67
CA SER A 161 -4.66 6.97 17.79
C SER A 161 -5.97 7.68 18.10
N VAL A 162 -5.94 9.00 18.33
CA VAL A 162 -7.17 9.76 18.64
C VAL A 162 -8.14 9.77 17.47
N GLY A 163 -7.65 9.80 16.22
CA GLY A 163 -8.50 9.67 15.04
C GLY A 163 -9.27 8.34 15.00
N HIS A 164 -8.68 7.23 15.45
CA HIS A 164 -9.41 5.96 15.61
C HIS A 164 -10.49 6.03 16.70
N MET A 165 -10.31 6.81 17.77
CA MET A 165 -11.37 7.04 18.76
C MET A 165 -12.53 7.78 18.10
N ILE A 166 -12.25 8.92 17.47
CA ILE A 166 -13.25 9.79 16.83
C ILE A 166 -14.00 9.03 15.73
N GLN A 167 -13.31 8.17 14.97
CA GLN A 167 -13.92 7.29 13.97
C GLN A 167 -14.99 6.35 14.55
N ALA A 168 -14.89 5.99 15.83
CA ALA A 168 -15.85 5.12 16.50
C ALA A 168 -17.06 5.85 17.09
N GLU A 169 -17.09 7.18 17.08
CA GLU A 169 -18.24 7.98 17.52
C GLU A 169 -19.41 7.82 16.52
N SER A 170 -20.58 7.50 17.04
CA SER A 170 -21.78 7.24 16.25
C SER A 170 -22.58 8.51 15.96
N ASP A 171 -22.48 9.53 16.83
CA ASP A 171 -23.12 10.82 16.62
C ASP A 171 -22.25 11.71 15.70
N ASN A 172 -22.76 11.97 14.49
CA ASN A 172 -22.06 12.81 13.50
C ASN A 172 -21.70 14.21 14.04
N THR A 173 -22.58 14.82 14.84
CA THR A 173 -22.37 16.18 15.37
C THR A 173 -21.23 16.19 16.38
N LYS A 174 -21.21 15.19 17.28
CA LYS A 174 -20.11 15.05 18.26
C LYS A 174 -18.81 14.69 17.56
N ARG A 175 -18.86 13.81 16.56
CA ARG A 175 -17.67 13.43 15.79
C ARG A 175 -17.03 14.64 15.11
N ASP A 176 -17.84 15.51 14.51
CA ASP A 176 -17.36 16.75 13.88
C ASP A 176 -16.81 17.75 14.92
N GLU A 177 -17.39 17.81 16.12
CA GLU A 177 -16.88 18.62 17.23
C GLU A 177 -15.53 18.11 17.73
N TYR A 178 -15.39 16.80 17.95
CA TYR A 178 -14.13 16.17 18.34
C TYR A 178 -13.05 16.34 17.27
N LEU A 179 -13.39 16.20 15.99
CA LEU A 179 -12.46 16.43 14.88
C LEU A 179 -11.92 17.87 14.90
N LYS A 180 -12.80 18.86 15.08
CA LYS A 180 -12.39 20.28 15.17
C LYS A 180 -11.46 20.53 16.35
N ARG A 181 -11.71 19.90 17.50
CA ARG A 181 -10.85 20.01 18.68
C ARG A 181 -9.50 19.33 18.47
N LEU A 182 -9.48 18.13 17.90
CA LEU A 182 -8.24 17.41 17.57
C LEU A 182 -7.36 18.25 16.63
N MET A 183 -7.94 18.80 15.57
CA MET A 183 -7.19 19.55 14.55
C MET A 183 -6.95 21.02 14.91
N SER A 184 -7.35 21.47 16.11
CA SER A 184 -7.26 22.88 16.50
C SER A 184 -5.83 23.44 16.46
N LEU A 185 -4.86 22.74 17.06
CA LEU A 185 -3.45 23.13 17.08
C LEU A 185 -2.81 23.19 15.68
N PRO A 186 -2.87 22.14 14.84
CA PRO A 186 -2.31 22.20 13.49
C PRO A 186 -3.03 23.23 12.61
N ASN A 187 -4.35 23.40 12.76
CA ASN A 187 -5.11 24.40 11.97
C ASN A 187 -4.75 25.84 12.35
N GLN A 188 -4.55 26.11 13.64
CA GLN A 188 -4.10 27.44 14.09
C GLN A 188 -2.71 27.75 13.52
N LYS A 189 -1.78 26.80 13.59
CA LYS A 189 -0.43 27.00 13.04
C LYS A 189 -0.44 27.14 11.52
N TRP A 190 -1.25 26.34 10.83
CA TRP A 190 -1.47 26.45 9.38
C TRP A 190 -2.00 27.84 9.00
N ALA A 191 -3.06 28.30 9.66
CA ALA A 191 -3.66 29.60 9.40
C ALA A 191 -2.68 30.76 9.68
N GLU A 192 -1.83 30.64 10.70
CA GLU A 192 -0.76 31.61 10.98
C GLU A 192 0.23 31.68 9.81
N ILE A 193 0.72 30.53 9.33
CA ILE A 193 1.68 30.44 8.23
C ILE A 193 1.07 31.00 6.93
N ILE A 194 -0.16 30.58 6.58
CA ILE A 194 -0.85 31.07 5.38
C ILE A 194 -1.13 32.57 5.48
N GLY A 195 -1.55 33.05 6.67
CA GLY A 195 -1.77 34.47 6.93
C GLY A 195 -0.51 35.31 6.73
N GLN A 196 0.64 34.86 7.24
CA GLN A 196 1.93 35.52 7.00
C GLN A 196 2.34 35.43 5.52
N ALA A 197 2.10 34.29 4.86
CA ALA A 197 2.49 34.06 3.47
C ALA A 197 1.73 34.97 2.49
N SER A 198 0.49 35.32 2.86
CA SER A 198 -0.32 36.30 2.11
C SER A 198 0.29 37.70 2.10
N GLN A 199 1.13 38.03 3.09
CA GLN A 199 1.84 39.31 3.17
C GLN A 199 3.22 39.25 2.50
N SER A 200 3.94 38.13 2.68
CA SER A 200 5.23 37.89 2.03
C SER A 200 5.46 36.41 1.79
N ILE A 201 5.60 36.03 0.52
CA ILE A 201 5.86 34.65 0.09
C ILE A 201 7.24 34.17 0.57
N ASP A 202 8.17 35.08 0.85
CA ASP A 202 9.54 34.73 1.27
C ASP A 202 9.59 33.96 2.59
N ILE A 203 8.58 34.08 3.44
CA ILE A 203 8.53 33.28 4.68
C ILE A 203 8.52 31.77 4.38
N LEU A 204 7.92 31.37 3.27
CA LEU A 204 7.80 29.96 2.90
C LEU A 204 9.14 29.41 2.39
N LYS A 205 10.13 30.28 2.13
CA LYS A 205 11.52 29.87 1.84
C LYS A 205 12.31 29.56 3.12
N ASN A 206 11.82 29.93 4.30
CA ASN A 206 12.48 29.65 5.57
C ASN A 206 12.37 28.15 5.89
N GLN A 207 13.51 27.49 6.14
CA GLN A 207 13.56 26.04 6.41
C GLN A 207 12.72 25.61 7.63
N ASP A 208 12.61 26.44 8.66
CA ASP A 208 11.81 26.11 9.85
C ASP A 208 10.31 26.18 9.56
N VAL A 209 9.90 27.10 8.67
CA VAL A 209 8.52 27.16 8.16
C VAL A 209 8.24 25.96 7.27
N ILE A 210 9.16 25.57 6.39
CA ILE A 210 9.00 24.38 5.53
C ILE A 210 8.86 23.10 6.38
N ARG A 211 9.67 22.95 7.44
CA ARG A 211 9.53 21.84 8.40
C ARG A 211 8.20 21.87 9.15
N SER A 212 7.76 23.06 9.55
CA SER A 212 6.45 23.23 10.22
C SER A 212 5.30 22.82 9.30
N VAL A 213 5.34 23.25 8.03
CA VAL A 213 4.38 22.84 6.99
C VAL A 213 4.40 21.33 6.81
N LEU A 214 5.58 20.72 6.70
CA LEU A 214 5.72 19.27 6.57
C LEU A 214 5.07 18.52 7.74
N ASN A 215 5.37 18.92 8.98
CA ASN A 215 4.82 18.30 10.19
C ASN A 215 3.29 18.44 10.26
N ILE A 216 2.74 19.59 9.86
CA ILE A 216 1.28 19.80 9.80
C ILE A 216 0.65 18.81 8.80
N LEU A 217 1.23 18.66 7.62
CA LEU A 217 0.72 17.73 6.61
C LEU A 217 0.82 16.27 7.07
N GLN A 218 1.94 15.87 7.68
CA GLN A 218 2.11 14.52 8.24
C GLN A 218 1.10 14.22 9.35
N THR A 219 0.82 15.20 10.22
CA THR A 219 -0.23 15.10 11.24
C THR A 219 -1.61 14.92 10.61
N ASN A 220 -1.92 15.66 9.53
CA ASN A 220 -3.16 15.48 8.77
C ASN A 220 -3.23 14.09 8.12
N THR A 221 -2.12 13.57 7.57
CA THR A 221 -2.07 12.23 6.96
C THR A 221 -2.36 11.14 7.99
N SER A 222 -1.76 11.23 9.18
CA SER A 222 -2.03 10.32 10.31
C SER A 222 -3.46 10.41 10.83
N ALA A 223 -4.07 11.60 10.85
CA ALA A 223 -5.48 11.74 11.19
C ALA A 223 -6.39 11.16 10.09
N ALA A 224 -6.07 11.40 8.82
CA ALA A 224 -6.83 10.91 7.67
C ALA A 224 -6.84 9.38 7.58
N SER A 225 -5.69 8.74 7.87
CA SER A 225 -5.55 7.27 7.82
C SER A 225 -6.48 6.57 8.80
N SER A 226 -6.71 7.15 9.98
CA SER A 226 -7.51 6.55 11.05
C SER A 226 -9.00 6.96 11.03
N LEU A 227 -9.31 8.19 10.64
CA LEU A 227 -10.69 8.70 10.53
C LEU A 227 -11.43 8.21 9.29
N GLY A 228 -10.70 7.97 8.21
CA GLY A 228 -11.24 7.60 6.91
C GLY A 228 -12.24 8.63 6.35
N PRO A 229 -13.47 8.23 5.97
CA PRO A 229 -14.44 9.16 5.35
C PRO A 229 -14.74 10.39 6.19
N HIS A 230 -14.66 10.26 7.52
CA HIS A 230 -14.97 11.33 8.46
C HIS A 230 -13.91 12.44 8.49
N PHE A 231 -12.80 12.28 7.76
CA PHE A 231 -11.81 13.34 7.57
C PHE A 231 -12.25 14.43 6.56
N PHE A 232 -13.33 14.20 5.81
CA PHE A 232 -13.83 15.11 4.77
C PHE A 232 -13.91 16.60 5.19
N PRO A 233 -14.45 16.97 6.38
CA PRO A 233 -14.53 18.38 6.78
C PRO A 233 -13.16 19.03 6.94
N GLN A 234 -12.17 18.28 7.43
CA GLN A 234 -10.82 18.77 7.66
C GLN A 234 -10.04 18.93 6.35
N ILE A 235 -10.06 17.94 5.46
CA ILE A 235 -9.37 18.10 4.16
C ILE A 235 -9.97 19.24 3.35
N SER A 236 -11.29 19.40 3.37
CA SER A 236 -11.99 20.49 2.67
C SER A 236 -11.55 21.88 3.14
N LEU A 237 -11.22 22.02 4.43
CA LEU A 237 -10.73 23.27 5.02
C LEU A 237 -9.36 23.67 4.49
N VAL A 238 -8.44 22.72 4.35
CA VAL A 238 -7.02 23.00 4.02
C VAL A 238 -6.67 22.80 2.54
N PHE A 239 -7.56 22.18 1.75
CA PHE A 239 -7.25 21.67 0.42
C PHE A 239 -6.69 22.72 -0.56
N LEU A 240 -7.38 23.85 -0.73
CA LEU A 240 -6.98 24.86 -1.72
C LEU A 240 -5.67 25.57 -1.33
N ASP A 241 -5.49 25.86 -0.04
CA ASP A 241 -4.24 26.43 0.48
C ASP A 241 -3.09 25.44 0.29
N MET A 242 -3.33 24.15 0.54
CA MET A 242 -2.34 23.10 0.34
C MET A 242 -1.90 23.00 -1.13
N LEU A 243 -2.84 23.09 -2.09
CA LEU A 243 -2.48 23.12 -3.52
C LEU A 243 -1.69 24.38 -3.90
N THR A 244 -1.98 25.52 -3.26
CA THR A 244 -1.24 26.76 -3.46
C THR A 244 0.20 26.64 -2.97
N VAL A 245 0.39 26.08 -1.77
CA VAL A 245 1.72 25.80 -1.20
C VAL A 245 2.48 24.78 -2.06
N TYR A 246 1.82 23.72 -2.52
CA TYR A 246 2.40 22.71 -3.42
C TYR A 246 2.94 23.36 -4.70
N ARG A 247 2.13 24.20 -5.34
CA ARG A 247 2.51 24.89 -6.58
C ARG A 247 3.72 25.78 -6.36
N MET A 248 3.71 26.61 -5.32
CA MET A 248 4.82 27.53 -5.04
C MET A 248 6.12 26.77 -4.74
N TYR A 249 6.07 25.71 -3.93
CA TYR A 249 7.24 24.87 -3.70
C TYR A 249 7.71 24.15 -4.95
N SER A 250 6.82 23.80 -5.88
CA SER A 250 7.22 23.28 -7.17
C SER A 250 7.98 24.30 -8.02
N GLU A 251 7.46 25.52 -8.13
CA GLU A 251 8.11 26.62 -8.85
C GLU A 251 9.50 26.94 -8.25
N LEU A 252 9.61 26.88 -6.91
CA LEU A 252 10.88 27.06 -6.21
C LEU A 252 11.87 25.92 -6.44
N VAL A 253 11.41 24.67 -6.47
CA VAL A 253 12.25 23.51 -6.81
C VAL A 253 12.80 23.66 -8.23
N SER A 254 11.94 24.01 -9.19
CA SER A 254 12.31 24.12 -10.60
C SER A 254 13.28 25.27 -10.87
N SER A 255 13.05 26.45 -10.26
CA SER A 255 14.01 27.57 -10.33
C SER A 255 15.36 27.22 -9.69
N THR A 256 15.35 26.61 -8.50
CA THR A 256 16.59 26.20 -7.82
C THR A 256 17.39 25.18 -8.63
N ILE A 257 16.72 24.22 -9.29
CA ILE A 257 17.39 23.24 -10.15
C ILE A 257 17.96 23.89 -11.41
N ALA A 258 17.22 24.81 -12.03
CA ALA A 258 17.69 25.51 -13.22
C ALA A 258 18.93 26.37 -12.95
N GLU A 259 19.01 26.99 -11.77
CA GLU A 259 20.13 27.88 -11.38
C GLU A 259 21.31 27.14 -10.73
N GLY A 260 21.08 26.05 -10.00
CA GLY A 260 22.06 25.43 -9.09
C GLY A 260 23.00 24.37 -9.69
N GLY A 261 22.99 24.16 -11.01
CA GLY A 261 23.84 23.18 -11.69
C GLY A 261 23.47 21.71 -11.42
N PRO A 262 24.34 20.73 -11.76
CA PRO A 262 23.98 19.31 -11.87
C PRO A 262 23.62 18.62 -10.54
N PHE A 263 23.95 19.21 -9.39
CA PHE A 263 23.67 18.65 -8.07
C PHE A 263 22.58 19.40 -7.29
N ALA A 264 21.94 20.40 -7.91
CA ALA A 264 20.91 21.21 -7.27
C ALA A 264 19.75 20.36 -6.72
N SER A 265 19.32 19.35 -7.49
CA SER A 265 18.24 18.42 -7.12
C SER A 265 18.55 17.60 -5.86
N ARG A 266 19.83 17.49 -5.48
CA ARG A 266 20.31 16.71 -4.34
C ARG A 266 20.57 17.53 -3.08
N THR A 267 20.43 18.85 -3.15
CA THR A 267 20.61 19.74 -2.00
C THR A 267 19.57 19.46 -0.90
N SER A 268 19.92 19.70 0.36
CA SER A 268 19.00 19.51 1.49
C SER A 268 17.76 20.39 1.39
N PHE A 269 17.91 21.61 0.85
CA PHE A 269 16.81 22.54 0.63
C PHE A 269 15.79 22.01 -0.38
N VAL A 270 16.24 21.59 -1.57
CA VAL A 270 15.34 21.01 -2.59
C VAL A 270 14.70 19.73 -2.07
N LYS A 271 15.44 18.86 -1.37
CA LYS A 271 14.86 17.65 -0.75
C LYS A 271 13.75 17.98 0.24
N LEU A 272 13.91 19.03 1.04
CA LEU A 272 12.91 19.45 2.03
C LEU A 272 11.64 19.98 1.36
N LEU A 273 11.76 20.82 0.33
CA LEU A 273 10.62 21.29 -0.48
C LEU A 273 9.87 20.13 -1.13
N ARG A 274 10.62 19.19 -1.72
CA ARG A 274 10.07 17.96 -2.32
C ARG A 274 9.36 17.07 -1.28
N SER A 275 9.87 17.00 -0.04
CA SER A 275 9.18 16.27 1.04
C SER A 275 7.79 16.86 1.33
N VAL A 276 7.64 18.19 1.31
CA VAL A 276 6.31 18.80 1.44
C VAL A 276 5.42 18.42 0.26
N LYS A 277 5.92 18.53 -0.99
CA LYS A 277 5.16 18.12 -2.19
C LYS A 277 4.68 16.68 -2.08
N ARG A 278 5.56 15.74 -1.69
CA ARG A 278 5.21 14.33 -1.51
C ARG A 278 4.17 14.12 -0.42
N GLU A 279 4.30 14.80 0.72
CA GLU A 279 3.34 14.65 1.81
C GLU A 279 1.96 15.23 1.45
N THR A 280 1.90 16.35 0.71
CA THR A 280 0.65 16.87 0.15
C THR A 280 -0.05 15.81 -0.71
N LEU A 281 0.67 15.17 -1.63
CA LEU A 281 0.11 14.13 -2.50
C LEU A 281 -0.34 12.91 -1.70
N LYS A 282 0.47 12.49 -0.73
CA LYS A 282 0.16 11.37 0.17
C LYS A 282 -1.08 11.63 1.03
N LEU A 283 -1.26 12.85 1.52
CA LEU A 283 -2.46 13.23 2.28
C LEU A 283 -3.71 13.11 1.42
N ILE A 284 -3.68 13.65 0.19
CA ILE A 284 -4.80 13.56 -0.74
C ILE A 284 -5.06 12.09 -1.10
N GLU A 285 -4.01 11.33 -1.42
CA GLU A 285 -4.11 9.90 -1.75
C GLU A 285 -4.73 9.09 -0.60
N THR A 286 -4.27 9.33 0.63
CA THR A 286 -4.80 8.68 1.85
C THR A 286 -6.27 9.01 2.04
N PHE A 287 -6.65 10.28 1.85
CA PHE A 287 -8.05 10.68 1.94
C PHE A 287 -8.91 10.00 0.86
N VAL A 288 -8.47 9.98 -0.40
CA VAL A 288 -9.23 9.35 -1.51
C VAL A 288 -9.36 7.84 -1.31
N ASP A 289 -8.30 7.15 -0.88
CA ASP A 289 -8.33 5.72 -0.57
C ASP A 289 -9.40 5.42 0.49
N LYS A 290 -9.42 6.22 1.56
CA LYS A 290 -10.31 6.01 2.71
C LYS A 290 -11.68 6.65 2.60
N ALA A 291 -11.91 7.58 1.67
CA ALA A 291 -13.20 8.25 1.49
C ALA A 291 -14.32 7.26 1.16
N GLU A 292 -15.57 7.65 1.36
CA GLU A 292 -16.69 6.89 0.77
C GLU A 292 -16.62 6.95 -0.76
N ASP A 293 -17.08 5.90 -1.43
CA ASP A 293 -17.15 5.83 -2.89
C ASP A 293 -18.33 6.68 -3.39
N LEU A 294 -18.17 8.01 -3.29
CA LEU A 294 -19.15 9.00 -3.69
C LEU A 294 -18.62 9.79 -4.90
N PRO A 295 -19.23 9.64 -6.09
CA PRO A 295 -18.77 10.31 -7.32
C PRO A 295 -18.64 11.84 -7.21
N HIS A 296 -19.45 12.48 -6.36
CA HIS A 296 -19.37 13.92 -6.15
C HIS A 296 -18.04 14.37 -5.52
N ILE A 297 -17.41 13.54 -4.68
CA ILE A 297 -16.09 13.85 -4.10
C ILE A 297 -15.05 13.94 -5.21
N GLY A 298 -15.05 13.02 -6.18
CA GLY A 298 -14.18 13.10 -7.35
C GLY A 298 -14.36 14.44 -8.10
N LYS A 299 -15.60 14.83 -8.37
CA LYS A 299 -15.92 16.09 -9.07
C LYS A 299 -15.51 17.36 -8.32
N GLN A 300 -15.44 17.32 -6.99
CA GLN A 300 -15.01 18.45 -6.18
C GLN A 300 -13.48 18.57 -6.11
N PHE A 301 -12.77 17.45 -5.95
CA PHE A 301 -11.33 17.45 -5.64
C PHE A 301 -10.44 17.31 -6.88
N VAL A 302 -10.87 16.57 -7.91
CA VAL A 302 -10.03 16.30 -9.09
C VAL A 302 -9.75 17.55 -9.93
N PRO A 303 -10.76 18.37 -10.34
CA PRO A 303 -10.49 19.49 -11.24
C PRO A 303 -9.49 20.52 -10.69
N PRO A 304 -9.53 20.90 -9.39
CA PRO A 304 -8.53 21.80 -8.80
C PRO A 304 -7.08 21.28 -8.85
N MET A 305 -6.85 19.96 -8.95
CA MET A 305 -5.51 19.35 -9.01
C MET A 305 -4.94 19.26 -10.43
N MET A 306 -5.80 19.36 -11.45
CA MET A 306 -5.44 19.07 -12.83
C MET A 306 -4.34 19.97 -13.42
N ASP A 307 -4.20 21.22 -12.98
CA ASP A 307 -3.06 22.06 -13.37
C ASP A 307 -1.97 22.16 -12.29
N PRO A 308 -2.28 22.42 -11.00
CA PRO A 308 -1.26 22.58 -9.96
C PRO A 308 -0.44 21.33 -9.69
N VAL A 309 -0.99 20.14 -9.93
CA VAL A 309 -0.31 18.85 -9.71
C VAL A 309 0.04 18.18 -11.04
N LEU A 310 -0.97 17.91 -11.87
CA LEU A 310 -0.78 17.14 -13.09
C LEU A 310 -0.06 17.97 -14.19
N GLY A 311 -0.50 19.21 -14.41
CA GLY A 311 0.19 20.14 -15.30
C GLY A 311 1.63 20.45 -14.86
N ASP A 312 1.84 20.60 -13.54
CA ASP A 312 3.16 20.77 -12.93
C ASP A 312 4.09 19.59 -13.23
N TYR A 313 3.62 18.35 -13.05
CA TYR A 313 4.38 17.14 -13.35
C TYR A 313 4.87 17.12 -14.80
N ALA A 314 3.98 17.45 -15.76
CA ALA A 314 4.31 17.46 -17.18
C ALA A 314 5.43 18.46 -17.51
N ARG A 315 5.35 19.67 -16.96
CA ARG A 315 6.28 20.78 -17.23
C ARG A 315 7.64 20.62 -16.53
N ASN A 316 7.71 19.86 -15.46
CA ASN A 316 8.93 19.71 -14.67
C ASN A 316 9.99 18.83 -15.34
N VAL A 317 11.25 19.10 -15.01
CA VAL A 317 12.39 18.25 -15.39
C VAL A 317 12.32 16.89 -14.66
N PRO A 318 12.92 15.81 -15.19
CA PRO A 318 12.85 14.47 -14.59
C PRO A 318 13.12 14.42 -13.08
N ASP A 319 14.16 15.13 -12.61
CA ASP A 319 14.56 15.15 -11.20
C ASP A 319 13.60 15.93 -10.27
N ALA A 320 12.66 16.69 -10.82
CA ALA A 320 11.65 17.46 -10.09
C ALA A 320 10.24 16.82 -10.13
N ARG A 321 10.07 15.74 -10.90
CA ARG A 321 8.80 14.99 -11.00
C ARG A 321 8.64 14.06 -9.80
N GLU A 322 7.55 14.24 -9.05
CA GLU A 322 7.23 13.37 -7.92
C GLU A 322 6.45 12.13 -8.37
N SER A 323 6.93 10.95 -7.97
CA SER A 323 6.33 9.67 -8.35
C SER A 323 4.91 9.51 -7.77
N GLU A 324 4.64 10.15 -6.63
CA GLU A 324 3.34 10.19 -5.94
C GLU A 324 2.21 10.80 -6.79
N VAL A 325 2.51 11.59 -7.82
CA VAL A 325 1.48 12.06 -8.76
C VAL A 325 0.84 10.87 -9.47
N LEU A 326 1.65 9.89 -9.87
CA LEU A 326 1.19 8.70 -10.58
C LEU A 326 0.36 7.79 -9.65
N SER A 327 0.78 7.60 -8.40
CA SER A 327 -0.02 6.80 -7.44
C SER A 327 -1.32 7.49 -7.06
N LEU A 328 -1.32 8.81 -6.85
CA LEU A 328 -2.53 9.58 -6.57
C LEU A 328 -3.58 9.39 -7.68
N PHE A 329 -3.21 9.57 -8.95
CA PHE A 329 -4.15 9.39 -10.06
C PHE A 329 -4.56 7.93 -10.26
N ALA A 330 -3.68 6.96 -9.96
CA ALA A 330 -4.06 5.54 -9.95
C ALA A 330 -5.13 5.27 -8.87
N THR A 331 -4.94 5.79 -7.67
CA THR A 331 -5.89 5.68 -6.54
C THR A 331 -7.23 6.35 -6.86
N ILE A 332 -7.21 7.54 -7.47
CA ILE A 332 -8.43 8.24 -7.93
C ILE A 332 -9.19 7.39 -8.97
N ILE A 333 -8.51 6.82 -9.96
CA ILE A 333 -9.14 5.97 -10.99
C ILE A 333 -9.67 4.66 -10.41
N ASN A 334 -8.93 4.02 -9.50
CA ASN A 334 -9.41 2.82 -8.81
C ASN A 334 -10.65 3.10 -7.96
N LYS A 335 -10.73 4.29 -7.38
CA LYS A 335 -11.86 4.73 -6.56
C LYS A 335 -13.09 5.00 -7.42
N TYR A 336 -13.00 5.96 -8.34
CA TYR A 336 -14.16 6.48 -9.07
C TYR A 336 -14.42 5.82 -10.42
N LYS A 337 -13.50 4.96 -10.88
CA LYS A 337 -13.65 4.07 -12.05
C LYS A 337 -14.12 4.82 -13.29
N GLY A 338 -15.24 4.38 -13.89
CA GLY A 338 -15.78 4.94 -15.14
C GLY A 338 -16.12 6.43 -15.07
N GLU A 339 -16.33 7.01 -13.88
CA GLU A 339 -16.55 8.45 -13.73
C GLU A 339 -15.32 9.28 -14.14
N MET A 340 -14.12 8.69 -14.09
CA MET A 340 -12.88 9.35 -14.51
C MET A 340 -12.65 9.29 -16.03
N LEU A 341 -13.53 8.64 -16.80
CA LEU A 341 -13.28 8.36 -18.21
C LEU A 341 -12.99 9.63 -19.04
N GLU A 342 -13.69 10.72 -18.76
CA GLU A 342 -13.52 12.01 -19.45
C GLU A 342 -12.20 12.70 -19.09
N ASP A 343 -11.65 12.41 -17.90
CA ASP A 343 -10.41 12.98 -17.38
C ASP A 343 -9.16 12.20 -17.83
N VAL A 344 -9.30 10.90 -18.14
CA VAL A 344 -8.17 10.02 -18.50
C VAL A 344 -7.32 10.55 -19.66
N PRO A 345 -7.88 11.07 -20.77
CA PRO A 345 -7.06 11.60 -21.87
C PRO A 345 -6.08 12.69 -21.41
N ARG A 346 -6.53 13.60 -20.54
CA ARG A 346 -5.69 14.67 -19.99
C ARG A 346 -4.63 14.14 -19.02
N ILE A 347 -5.00 13.17 -18.18
CA ILE A 347 -4.06 12.48 -17.29
C ILE A 347 -2.97 11.80 -18.11
N PHE A 348 -3.37 11.05 -19.13
CA PHE A 348 -2.47 10.31 -20.01
C PHE A 348 -1.51 11.23 -20.77
N GLU A 349 -2.01 12.32 -21.36
CA GLU A 349 -1.19 13.32 -22.05
C GLU A 349 -0.11 13.92 -21.14
N ALA A 350 -0.46 14.26 -19.89
CA ALA A 350 0.45 14.90 -18.97
C ALA A 350 1.57 13.98 -18.43
N VAL A 351 1.29 12.68 -18.27
CA VAL A 351 2.22 11.78 -17.56
C VAL A 351 2.84 10.69 -18.43
N PHE A 352 2.21 10.28 -19.53
CA PHE A 352 2.58 9.05 -20.21
C PHE A 352 3.97 9.14 -20.86
N GLN A 353 4.10 9.98 -21.88
CA GLN A 353 5.33 10.09 -22.68
C GLN A 353 6.52 10.52 -21.82
N CYS A 354 6.32 11.55 -21.00
CA CYS A 354 7.37 12.16 -20.22
C CYS A 354 7.92 11.22 -19.12
N THR A 355 7.09 10.31 -18.59
CA THR A 355 7.51 9.28 -17.65
C THR A 355 8.12 8.08 -18.36
N LEU A 356 7.57 7.67 -19.51
CA LEU A 356 8.10 6.56 -20.30
C LEU A 356 9.56 6.83 -20.71
N GLU A 357 9.86 8.06 -21.14
CA GLU A 357 11.23 8.51 -21.46
C GLU A 357 12.18 8.51 -20.26
N MET A 358 11.67 8.62 -19.02
CA MET A 358 12.49 8.52 -17.81
C MET A 358 12.84 7.06 -17.52
N ILE A 359 11.83 6.18 -17.56
CA ILE A 359 11.96 4.83 -17.02
C ILE A 359 12.57 3.81 -17.98
N THR A 360 12.53 4.08 -19.29
CA THR A 360 13.02 3.16 -20.33
C THR A 360 14.48 3.33 -20.71
N LYS A 361 15.18 4.35 -20.18
CA LYS A 361 16.61 4.60 -20.47
C LYS A 361 17.52 3.50 -19.95
N ASN A 362 17.18 2.94 -18.79
CA ASN A 362 17.87 1.81 -18.15
C ASN A 362 16.91 1.12 -17.17
N PHE A 363 17.36 0.07 -16.49
CA PHE A 363 16.56 -0.70 -15.52
C PHE A 363 16.82 -0.30 -14.05
N GLU A 364 17.62 0.74 -13.79
CA GLU A 364 18.07 1.13 -12.44
C GLU A 364 17.43 2.43 -11.95
N ASP A 365 17.39 3.48 -12.77
CA ASP A 365 16.94 4.82 -12.36
C ASP A 365 15.42 4.98 -12.19
N TYR A 366 14.97 5.78 -11.22
CA TYR A 366 13.53 6.04 -10.99
C TYR A 366 12.66 4.78 -10.73
N PRO A 367 13.05 3.88 -9.80
CA PRO A 367 12.28 2.66 -9.51
C PRO A 367 10.85 2.94 -9.01
N GLU A 368 10.66 4.01 -8.22
CA GLU A 368 9.33 4.41 -7.76
C GLU A 368 8.42 4.88 -8.91
N HIS A 369 8.96 5.65 -9.86
CA HIS A 369 8.21 6.09 -11.04
C HIS A 369 7.77 4.89 -11.88
N ARG A 370 8.64 3.88 -12.07
CA ARG A 370 8.27 2.64 -12.78
C ARG A 370 7.06 1.97 -12.13
N LEU A 371 7.16 1.69 -10.83
CA LEU A 371 6.10 0.98 -10.11
C LEU A 371 4.77 1.74 -10.19
N LYS A 372 4.80 3.05 -9.92
CA LYS A 372 3.58 3.88 -9.89
C LYS A 372 3.04 4.16 -11.30
N PHE A 373 3.90 4.23 -12.32
CA PHE A 373 3.50 4.36 -13.74
C PHE A 373 2.68 3.15 -14.20
N PHE A 374 3.17 1.94 -13.95
CA PHE A 374 2.42 0.73 -14.32
C PHE A 374 1.20 0.50 -13.45
N SER A 375 1.21 0.95 -12.19
CA SER A 375 -0.01 0.99 -11.35
C SER A 375 -1.09 1.90 -11.97
N LEU A 376 -0.71 3.09 -12.44
CA LEU A 376 -1.62 4.01 -13.12
C LEU A 376 -2.15 3.44 -14.44
N LEU A 377 -1.27 2.89 -15.29
CA LEU A 377 -1.69 2.23 -16.53
C LEU A 377 -2.63 1.07 -16.27
N ARG A 378 -2.39 0.30 -15.20
CA ARG A 378 -3.28 -0.76 -14.79
C ARG A 378 -4.64 -0.23 -14.37
N ALA A 379 -4.70 0.78 -13.51
CA ALA A 379 -5.98 1.41 -13.12
C ALA A 379 -6.78 1.89 -14.35
N ILE A 380 -6.12 2.54 -15.32
CA ILE A 380 -6.73 2.96 -16.59
C ILE A 380 -7.23 1.74 -17.38
N GLY A 381 -6.40 0.71 -17.54
CA GLY A 381 -6.74 -0.51 -18.26
C GLY A 381 -7.91 -1.28 -17.64
N THR A 382 -7.97 -1.36 -16.31
CA THR A 382 -9.03 -2.08 -15.58
C THR A 382 -10.36 -1.32 -15.61
N HIS A 383 -10.34 -0.01 -15.39
CA HIS A 383 -11.56 0.76 -15.08
C HIS A 383 -11.99 1.74 -16.17
N CYS A 384 -11.07 2.17 -17.03
CA CYS A 384 -11.29 3.18 -18.06
C CYS A 384 -10.82 2.71 -19.45
N PHE A 385 -10.96 1.41 -19.74
CA PHE A 385 -10.49 0.80 -20.99
C PHE A 385 -10.98 1.52 -22.27
N GLN A 386 -12.18 2.12 -22.24
CA GLN A 386 -12.71 2.91 -23.36
C GLN A 386 -11.78 4.06 -23.77
N ALA A 387 -11.05 4.68 -22.82
CA ALA A 387 -10.06 5.71 -23.14
C ALA A 387 -8.85 5.14 -23.90
N LEU A 388 -8.46 3.88 -23.63
CA LEU A 388 -7.37 3.22 -24.36
C LEU A 388 -7.76 2.88 -25.80
N ILE A 389 -9.02 2.51 -26.05
CA ILE A 389 -9.53 2.23 -27.41
C ILE A 389 -9.54 3.50 -28.27
N GLN A 390 -9.74 4.66 -27.66
CA GLN A 390 -9.77 5.95 -28.35
C GLN A 390 -8.37 6.48 -28.71
N LEU A 391 -7.29 5.83 -28.25
CA LEU A 391 -5.92 6.20 -28.60
C LEU A 391 -5.66 5.98 -30.09
N SER A 392 -4.82 6.83 -30.68
CA SER A 392 -4.31 6.62 -32.02
C SER A 392 -3.44 5.34 -32.08
N SER A 393 -3.32 4.72 -33.26
CA SER A 393 -2.50 3.50 -33.41
C SER A 393 -1.05 3.66 -32.92
N PRO A 394 -0.35 4.80 -33.15
CA PRO A 394 0.98 5.01 -32.57
C PRO A 394 0.99 5.08 -31.04
N GLN A 395 -0.01 5.71 -30.41
CA GLN A 395 -0.12 5.78 -28.95
C GLN A 395 -0.42 4.42 -28.34
N LEU A 396 -1.36 3.66 -28.93
CA LEU A 396 -1.66 2.30 -28.48
C LEU A 396 -0.42 1.40 -28.61
N LYS A 397 0.35 1.55 -29.69
CA LYS A 397 1.61 0.83 -29.84
C LYS A 397 2.60 1.15 -28.71
N LEU A 398 2.76 2.41 -28.33
CA LEU A 398 3.61 2.78 -27.19
C LEU A 398 3.12 2.16 -25.87
N VAL A 399 1.80 2.06 -25.67
CA VAL A 399 1.25 1.37 -24.49
C VAL A 399 1.65 -0.11 -24.49
N ILE A 400 1.45 -0.82 -25.60
CA ILE A 400 1.82 -2.24 -25.72
C ILE A 400 3.34 -2.44 -25.56
N ASP A 401 4.16 -1.60 -26.22
CA ASP A 401 5.61 -1.64 -26.10
C ASP A 401 6.07 -1.38 -24.64
N SER A 402 5.40 -0.48 -23.92
CA SER A 402 5.68 -0.23 -22.48
C SER A 402 5.32 -1.42 -21.59
N ILE A 403 4.25 -2.15 -21.91
CA ILE A 403 3.84 -3.37 -21.19
C ILE A 403 4.84 -4.49 -21.44
N ASN A 404 5.30 -4.65 -22.70
CA ASN A 404 6.36 -5.58 -23.07
C ASN A 404 7.65 -5.30 -22.29
N TRP A 405 8.02 -4.02 -22.17
CA TRP A 405 9.14 -3.61 -21.35
C TRP A 405 8.94 -3.96 -19.86
N ALA A 406 7.73 -3.77 -19.32
CA ALA A 406 7.42 -4.04 -17.92
C ALA A 406 7.57 -5.51 -17.55
N PHE A 407 6.95 -6.44 -18.32
CA PHE A 407 7.03 -7.86 -17.98
C PHE A 407 8.40 -8.49 -18.24
N ARG A 408 9.27 -7.81 -19.01
CA ARG A 408 10.69 -8.18 -19.17
C ARG A 408 11.57 -7.70 -18.02
N HIS A 409 11.07 -6.85 -17.12
CA HIS A 409 11.87 -6.31 -16.03
C HIS A 409 12.32 -7.40 -15.06
N THR A 410 13.53 -7.24 -14.51
CA THR A 410 14.09 -8.10 -13.46
C THR A 410 13.43 -7.89 -12.08
N GLU A 411 12.74 -6.77 -11.87
CA GLU A 411 12.04 -6.50 -10.63
C GLU A 411 10.68 -7.17 -10.66
N ARG A 412 10.49 -8.15 -9.78
CA ARG A 412 9.29 -8.98 -9.71
C ARG A 412 8.00 -8.17 -9.72
N ASN A 413 7.90 -7.12 -8.92
CA ASN A 413 6.66 -6.33 -8.80
C ASN A 413 6.29 -5.63 -10.11
N ILE A 414 7.28 -5.09 -10.83
CA ILE A 414 7.06 -4.46 -12.13
C ILE A 414 6.64 -5.51 -13.16
N ALA A 415 7.33 -6.65 -13.18
CA ALA A 415 7.03 -7.72 -14.11
C ALA A 415 5.62 -8.32 -13.92
N GLU A 416 5.25 -8.62 -12.68
CA GLU A 416 3.91 -9.12 -12.33
C GLU A 416 2.81 -8.09 -12.65
N THR A 417 3.07 -6.80 -12.40
CA THR A 417 2.13 -5.72 -12.76
C THR A 417 1.95 -5.63 -14.28
N GLY A 418 3.05 -5.71 -15.04
CA GLY A 418 3.03 -5.74 -16.51
C GLY A 418 2.23 -6.91 -17.08
N LEU A 419 2.45 -8.13 -16.57
CA LEU A 419 1.70 -9.31 -17.01
C LEU A 419 0.21 -9.26 -16.64
N SER A 420 -0.10 -8.75 -15.45
CA SER A 420 -1.49 -8.57 -15.02
C SER A 420 -2.22 -7.55 -15.89
N LEU A 421 -1.57 -6.42 -16.17
CA LEU A 421 -2.08 -5.39 -17.08
C LEU A 421 -2.28 -5.94 -18.50
N LEU A 422 -1.31 -6.68 -19.03
CA LEU A 422 -1.44 -7.34 -20.32
C LEU A 422 -2.67 -8.24 -20.35
N LEU A 423 -2.82 -9.14 -19.37
CA LEU A 423 -3.95 -10.06 -19.31
C LEU A 423 -5.31 -9.34 -19.25
N GLU A 424 -5.39 -8.25 -18.50
CA GLU A 424 -6.60 -7.41 -18.42
C GLU A 424 -6.90 -6.74 -19.77
N ILE A 425 -5.91 -6.15 -20.42
CA ILE A 425 -6.05 -5.54 -21.76
C ILE A 425 -6.50 -6.58 -22.79
N LEU A 426 -5.92 -7.78 -22.78
CA LEU A 426 -6.31 -8.87 -23.67
C LEU A 426 -7.78 -9.27 -23.50
N LYS A 427 -8.24 -9.42 -22.25
CA LYS A 427 -9.66 -9.71 -21.94
C LYS A 427 -10.58 -8.59 -22.39
N ASN A 428 -10.18 -7.34 -22.16
CA ASN A 428 -10.97 -6.18 -22.55
C ASN A 428 -11.08 -6.04 -24.08
N PHE A 429 -10.00 -6.28 -24.84
CA PHE A 429 -10.07 -6.29 -26.30
C PHE A 429 -10.91 -7.45 -26.85
N GLN A 430 -10.84 -8.64 -26.24
CA GLN A 430 -11.72 -9.76 -26.60
C GLN A 430 -13.21 -9.42 -26.41
N ALA A 431 -13.55 -8.67 -25.36
CA ALA A 431 -14.92 -8.21 -25.12
C ALA A 431 -15.33 -6.97 -25.96
N SER A 432 -14.42 -6.43 -26.78
CA SER A 432 -14.62 -5.20 -27.54
C SER A 432 -14.97 -5.44 -29.01
N GLY A 433 -15.50 -4.41 -29.68
CA GLY A 433 -15.69 -4.41 -31.14
C GLY A 433 -14.39 -4.37 -31.95
N PHE A 434 -13.22 -4.23 -31.32
CA PHE A 434 -11.91 -4.05 -31.97
C PHE A 434 -11.02 -5.30 -31.87
N GLN A 435 -11.57 -6.44 -31.44
CA GLN A 435 -10.84 -7.70 -31.22
C GLN A 435 -9.97 -8.09 -32.43
N ASN A 436 -10.57 -8.22 -33.63
CA ASN A 436 -9.83 -8.66 -34.83
C ASN A 436 -8.68 -7.72 -35.19
N GLN A 437 -8.93 -6.40 -35.20
CA GLN A 437 -7.90 -5.39 -35.51
C GLN A 437 -6.74 -5.43 -34.52
N PHE A 438 -7.04 -5.56 -33.22
CA PHE A 438 -6.03 -5.64 -32.17
C PHE A 438 -5.16 -6.89 -32.34
N TYR A 439 -5.77 -8.08 -32.42
CA TYR A 439 -5.03 -9.33 -32.48
C TYR A 439 -4.27 -9.50 -33.80
N LYS A 440 -4.81 -9.03 -34.94
CA LYS A 440 -4.07 -8.99 -36.20
C LYS A 440 -2.76 -8.20 -36.11
N THR A 441 -2.74 -7.16 -35.28
CA THR A 441 -1.55 -6.29 -35.12
C THR A 441 -0.58 -6.84 -34.08
N TYR A 442 -1.09 -7.31 -32.93
CA TYR A 442 -0.25 -7.55 -31.75
C TYR A 442 -0.12 -9.03 -31.34
N PHE A 443 -0.95 -9.95 -31.83
CA PHE A 443 -0.98 -11.35 -31.35
C PHE A 443 0.41 -12.02 -31.41
N LEU A 444 1.03 -12.04 -32.60
CA LEU A 444 2.30 -12.74 -32.82
C LEU A 444 3.45 -12.15 -32.02
N ASN A 445 3.46 -10.82 -31.86
CA ASN A 445 4.44 -10.15 -31.03
C ASN A 445 4.25 -10.53 -29.56
N ILE A 446 3.02 -10.44 -29.02
CA ILE A 446 2.76 -10.78 -27.62
C ILE A 446 3.10 -12.25 -27.35
N GLU A 447 2.73 -13.18 -28.23
CA GLU A 447 3.08 -14.59 -28.10
C GLU A 447 4.59 -14.79 -28.04
N GLN A 448 5.34 -14.20 -28.99
CA GLN A 448 6.78 -14.28 -29.05
C GLN A 448 7.44 -13.74 -27.77
N GLU A 449 7.01 -12.55 -27.31
CA GLU A 449 7.57 -11.89 -26.15
C GLU A 449 7.30 -12.68 -24.87
N ILE A 450 6.11 -13.26 -24.72
CA ILE A 450 5.76 -14.07 -23.54
C ILE A 450 6.56 -15.38 -23.52
N PHE A 451 6.72 -16.08 -24.65
CA PHE A 451 7.59 -17.26 -24.70
C PHE A 451 9.04 -16.89 -24.41
N ALA A 452 9.55 -15.77 -24.94
CA ALA A 452 10.91 -15.32 -24.68
C ALA A 452 11.17 -15.08 -23.18
N VAL A 453 10.21 -14.50 -22.45
CA VAL A 453 10.36 -14.24 -21.01
C VAL A 453 10.09 -15.48 -20.16
N LEU A 454 9.09 -16.29 -20.52
CA LEU A 454 8.77 -17.55 -19.86
C LEU A 454 9.95 -18.54 -19.86
N THR A 455 10.79 -18.43 -20.88
CA THR A 455 11.96 -19.27 -21.09
C THR A 455 13.25 -18.64 -20.55
N ASP A 456 13.18 -17.43 -19.99
CA ASP A 456 14.25 -16.84 -19.23
C ASP A 456 14.18 -17.29 -17.76
N THR A 457 15.32 -17.78 -17.26
CA THR A 457 15.46 -18.25 -15.88
C THR A 457 15.31 -17.14 -14.83
N PHE A 458 15.42 -15.86 -15.20
CA PHE A 458 15.20 -14.73 -14.29
C PHE A 458 13.72 -14.45 -13.99
N HIS A 459 12.78 -14.91 -14.83
CA HIS A 459 11.36 -14.54 -14.74
C HIS A 459 10.45 -15.67 -14.21
N LYS A 460 11.03 -16.73 -13.64
CA LYS A 460 10.30 -17.83 -13.00
C LYS A 460 9.18 -17.38 -12.04
N PRO A 461 9.34 -16.33 -11.21
CA PRO A 461 8.26 -15.89 -10.32
C PRO A 461 6.97 -15.51 -11.05
N GLY A 462 7.06 -15.08 -12.33
CA GLY A 462 5.92 -14.70 -13.16
C GLY A 462 5.20 -15.88 -13.84
N PHE A 463 5.65 -17.13 -13.63
CA PHE A 463 5.18 -18.33 -14.35
C PHE A 463 3.66 -18.43 -14.45
N LYS A 464 2.94 -18.22 -13.34
CA LYS A 464 1.47 -18.27 -13.31
C LYS A 464 0.84 -17.29 -14.31
N LEU A 465 1.33 -16.06 -14.35
CA LEU A 465 0.75 -15.03 -15.21
C LEU A 465 1.12 -15.24 -16.68
N HIS A 466 2.35 -15.70 -16.97
CA HIS A 466 2.74 -16.10 -18.33
C HIS A 466 1.82 -17.21 -18.88
N VAL A 467 1.55 -18.24 -18.07
CA VAL A 467 0.64 -19.34 -18.42
C VAL A 467 -0.76 -18.82 -18.71
N LEU A 468 -1.29 -17.91 -17.87
CA LEU A 468 -2.61 -17.32 -18.07
C LEU A 468 -2.69 -16.47 -19.35
N VAL A 469 -1.66 -15.69 -19.65
CA VAL A 469 -1.58 -14.90 -20.89
C VAL A 469 -1.53 -15.81 -22.12
N LEU A 470 -0.67 -16.84 -22.12
CA LEU A 470 -0.59 -17.79 -23.23
C LEU A 470 -1.91 -18.56 -23.40
N GLN A 471 -2.53 -19.03 -22.32
CA GLN A 471 -3.80 -19.72 -22.40
C GLN A 471 -4.88 -18.82 -23.02
N HIS A 472 -4.92 -17.55 -22.63
CA HIS A 472 -5.84 -16.55 -23.19
C HIS A 472 -5.63 -16.41 -24.70
N LEU A 473 -4.37 -16.26 -25.15
CA LEU A 473 -4.04 -16.18 -26.58
C LEU A 473 -4.49 -17.44 -27.33
N PHE A 474 -4.24 -18.63 -26.81
CA PHE A 474 -4.63 -19.88 -27.48
C PHE A 474 -6.16 -20.05 -27.52
N CYS A 475 -6.89 -19.58 -26.51
CA CYS A 475 -8.35 -19.58 -26.51
C CYS A 475 -8.94 -18.58 -27.51
N VAL A 476 -8.38 -17.36 -27.62
CA VAL A 476 -9.00 -16.29 -28.41
C VAL A 476 -8.97 -16.58 -29.92
N VAL A 477 -8.02 -17.40 -30.36
CA VAL A 477 -7.86 -17.85 -31.76
C VAL A 477 -9.16 -18.38 -32.37
N ASP A 478 -9.95 -19.14 -31.60
CA ASP A 478 -11.21 -19.72 -32.08
C ASP A 478 -12.30 -18.68 -32.35
N GLY A 479 -12.21 -17.51 -31.71
CA GLY A 479 -13.16 -16.41 -31.84
C GLY A 479 -12.77 -15.36 -32.88
N LEU A 480 -11.60 -15.48 -33.51
CA LEU A 480 -11.12 -14.52 -34.52
C LEU A 480 -11.66 -14.86 -35.90
N THR A 481 -12.25 -13.87 -36.55
CA THR A 481 -12.84 -14.01 -37.90
C THR A 481 -11.91 -13.54 -39.00
N GLU A 482 -10.94 -12.68 -38.68
CA GLU A 482 -9.90 -12.24 -39.61
C GLU A 482 -8.64 -13.12 -39.50
N PRO A 483 -7.90 -13.33 -40.61
CA PRO A 483 -6.65 -14.05 -40.58
C PRO A 483 -5.57 -13.27 -39.82
N LEU A 484 -4.83 -13.96 -38.95
CA LEU A 484 -3.68 -13.44 -38.22
C LEU A 484 -2.41 -13.28 -39.08
N TRP A 485 -2.43 -13.78 -40.31
CA TRP A 485 -1.31 -13.73 -41.26
C TRP A 485 -1.64 -12.84 -42.45
N ASP A 486 -0.60 -12.33 -43.10
CA ASP A 486 -0.72 -11.76 -44.43
C ASP A 486 -0.67 -12.89 -45.47
N ALA A 487 -1.74 -13.04 -46.27
CA ALA A 487 -1.82 -14.07 -47.30
C ALA A 487 -0.72 -13.95 -48.37
N SER A 488 -0.13 -12.76 -48.53
CA SER A 488 0.99 -12.53 -49.45
C SER A 488 2.36 -12.93 -48.88
N SER A 489 2.47 -13.09 -47.55
CA SER A 489 3.75 -13.37 -46.88
C SER A 489 3.97 -14.85 -46.56
N VAL A 490 2.97 -15.71 -46.79
CA VAL A 490 3.02 -17.14 -46.43
C VAL A 490 3.14 -18.05 -47.65
N PRO A 491 3.98 -19.10 -47.62
CA PRO A 491 4.24 -19.96 -48.77
C PRO A 491 3.10 -20.94 -49.11
N TYR A 492 2.13 -21.12 -48.20
CA TYR A 492 0.94 -21.95 -48.40
C TYR A 492 -0.26 -21.34 -47.68
N GLN A 493 -1.46 -21.69 -48.14
CA GLN A 493 -2.71 -21.17 -47.60
C GLN A 493 -3.11 -21.92 -46.33
N TYR A 494 -3.32 -21.20 -45.22
CA TYR A 494 -3.89 -21.75 -43.99
C TYR A 494 -5.42 -21.73 -44.06
N THR A 495 -6.06 -22.76 -43.52
CA THR A 495 -7.52 -22.90 -43.48
C THR A 495 -8.16 -22.11 -42.33
N ASP A 496 -7.47 -21.98 -41.21
CA ASP A 496 -7.94 -21.23 -40.04
C ASP A 496 -6.77 -20.67 -39.22
N ASN A 497 -7.11 -19.81 -38.25
CA ASN A 497 -6.13 -19.20 -37.35
C ASN A 497 -5.44 -20.23 -36.44
N ALA A 498 -6.11 -21.35 -36.08
CA ALA A 498 -5.53 -22.37 -35.21
C ALA A 498 -4.37 -23.11 -35.88
N MET A 499 -4.51 -23.45 -37.17
CA MET A 499 -3.44 -24.06 -37.96
C MET A 499 -2.27 -23.12 -38.16
N PHE A 500 -2.54 -21.83 -38.40
CA PHE A 500 -1.49 -20.82 -38.53
C PHE A 500 -0.70 -20.66 -37.22
N VAL A 501 -1.39 -20.44 -36.10
CA VAL A 501 -0.76 -20.27 -34.78
C VAL A 501 0.05 -21.51 -34.42
N ARG A 502 -0.49 -22.72 -34.60
CA ARG A 502 0.24 -23.97 -34.37
C ARG A 502 1.59 -24.00 -35.08
N ASP A 503 1.60 -23.73 -36.38
CA ASP A 503 2.80 -23.77 -37.21
C ASP A 503 3.79 -22.64 -36.85
N TYR A 504 3.27 -21.44 -36.55
CA TYR A 504 4.07 -20.33 -36.05
C TYR A 504 4.75 -20.67 -34.72
N THR A 505 4.01 -21.17 -33.71
CA THR A 505 4.55 -21.53 -32.40
C THR A 505 5.61 -22.63 -32.52
N ILE A 506 5.40 -23.65 -33.37
CA ILE A 506 6.40 -24.71 -33.62
C ILE A 506 7.68 -24.11 -34.20
N LYS A 507 7.58 -23.21 -35.18
CA LYS A 507 8.74 -22.54 -35.78
C LYS A 507 9.48 -21.67 -34.76
N LEU A 508 8.74 -20.88 -33.98
CA LEU A 508 9.28 -20.01 -32.94
C LEU A 508 10.08 -20.80 -31.89
N LEU A 509 9.47 -21.85 -31.32
CA LEU A 509 10.10 -22.67 -30.29
C LEU A 509 11.22 -23.54 -30.86
N GLY A 510 11.05 -24.08 -32.07
CA GLY A 510 12.10 -24.87 -32.74
C GLY A 510 13.37 -24.05 -33.01
N ALA A 511 13.22 -22.76 -33.33
CA ALA A 511 14.36 -21.86 -33.48
C ALA A 511 15.02 -21.49 -32.14
N SER A 512 14.22 -21.39 -31.07
CA SER A 512 14.68 -20.98 -29.73
C SER A 512 15.29 -22.14 -28.93
N PHE A 513 14.88 -23.38 -29.20
CA PHE A 513 15.30 -24.59 -28.49
C PHE A 513 15.95 -25.62 -29.43
N PRO A 514 17.19 -25.38 -29.90
CA PRO A 514 17.87 -26.28 -30.85
C PRO A 514 18.14 -27.69 -30.28
N ASN A 515 18.04 -27.86 -28.96
CA ASN A 515 18.24 -29.14 -28.28
C ASN A 515 16.99 -30.02 -28.22
N MET A 516 15.81 -29.48 -28.55
CA MET A 516 14.57 -30.25 -28.65
C MET A 516 14.33 -30.68 -30.08
N THR A 517 13.91 -31.93 -30.27
CA THR A 517 13.59 -32.41 -31.61
C THR A 517 12.33 -31.71 -32.13
N PRO A 518 12.20 -31.49 -33.46
CA PRO A 518 10.99 -30.91 -34.04
C PRO A 518 9.71 -31.67 -33.63
N THR A 519 9.81 -32.99 -33.43
CA THR A 519 8.72 -33.84 -32.98
C THR A 519 8.30 -33.56 -31.54
N GLU A 520 9.25 -33.30 -30.63
CA GLU A 520 8.95 -32.94 -29.24
C GLU A 520 8.29 -31.57 -29.14
N VAL A 521 8.81 -30.58 -29.89
CA VAL A 521 8.21 -29.24 -29.97
C VAL A 521 6.78 -29.32 -30.55
N ALA A 522 6.57 -30.09 -31.62
CA ALA A 522 5.24 -30.28 -32.19
C ALA A 522 4.26 -30.92 -31.19
N LYS A 523 4.68 -31.98 -30.48
CA LYS A 523 3.84 -32.62 -29.45
C LYS A 523 3.49 -31.67 -28.31
N PHE A 524 4.42 -30.83 -27.88
CA PHE A 524 4.17 -29.81 -26.87
C PHE A 524 3.10 -28.81 -27.32
N VAL A 525 3.26 -28.23 -28.52
CA VAL A 525 2.30 -27.25 -29.07
C VAL A 525 0.92 -27.90 -29.29
N ASP A 526 0.87 -29.15 -29.74
CA ASP A 526 -0.38 -29.92 -29.85
C ASP A 526 -1.07 -30.12 -28.48
N GLY A 527 -0.28 -30.42 -27.45
CA GLY A 527 -0.76 -30.50 -26.07
C GLY A 527 -1.37 -29.17 -25.58
N LEU A 528 -0.72 -28.04 -25.86
CA LEU A 528 -1.26 -26.71 -25.53
C LEU A 528 -2.60 -26.45 -26.22
N LEU A 529 -2.72 -26.74 -27.52
CA LEU A 529 -3.96 -26.55 -28.27
C LEU A 529 -5.09 -27.45 -27.76
N SER A 530 -4.80 -28.70 -27.41
CA SER A 530 -5.81 -29.63 -26.87
C SER A 530 -6.28 -29.27 -25.46
N SER A 531 -5.42 -28.63 -24.67
CA SER A 531 -5.68 -28.30 -23.25
C SER A 531 -6.01 -26.83 -23.01
N LYS A 532 -6.19 -26.03 -24.07
CA LYS A 532 -6.40 -24.57 -23.95
C LYS A 532 -7.56 -24.17 -23.05
N HIS A 533 -8.60 -25.00 -22.90
CA HIS A 533 -9.73 -24.75 -21.98
C HIS A 533 -9.57 -25.38 -20.58
N ASP A 534 -8.49 -26.12 -20.33
CA ASP A 534 -8.18 -26.77 -19.05
C ASP A 534 -6.86 -26.22 -18.48
N LEU A 535 -6.97 -25.17 -17.66
CA LEU A 535 -5.82 -24.44 -17.12
C LEU A 535 -4.82 -25.35 -16.37
N PRO A 536 -5.23 -26.26 -15.47
CA PRO A 536 -4.32 -27.21 -14.85
C PRO A 536 -3.48 -28.01 -15.85
N SER A 537 -4.10 -28.61 -16.86
CA SER A 537 -3.37 -29.38 -17.87
C SER A 537 -2.49 -28.49 -18.74
N PHE A 538 -2.97 -27.32 -19.16
CA PHE A 538 -2.20 -26.35 -19.93
C PHE A 538 -0.94 -25.90 -19.18
N LYS A 539 -1.09 -25.55 -17.89
CA LYS A 539 0.00 -25.20 -16.97
C LYS A 539 1.02 -26.33 -16.86
N ASN A 540 0.56 -27.57 -16.74
CA ASN A 540 1.45 -28.74 -16.63
C ASN A 540 2.26 -28.96 -17.91
N HIS A 541 1.67 -28.86 -19.10
CA HIS A 541 2.41 -28.97 -20.36
C HIS A 541 3.53 -27.93 -20.44
N ILE A 542 3.25 -26.67 -20.10
CA ILE A 542 4.26 -25.61 -20.10
C ILE A 542 5.36 -25.91 -19.07
N ARG A 543 4.98 -26.34 -17.85
CA ARG A 543 5.94 -26.67 -16.81
C ARG A 543 6.87 -27.81 -17.24
N ASP A 544 6.31 -28.87 -17.80
CA ASP A 544 7.07 -30.05 -18.24
C ASP A 544 8.03 -29.68 -19.38
N PHE A 545 7.57 -28.85 -20.32
CA PHE A 545 8.41 -28.30 -21.39
C PHE A 545 9.59 -27.49 -20.83
N LEU A 546 9.34 -26.57 -19.89
CA LEU A 546 10.40 -25.80 -19.25
C LEU A 546 11.39 -26.72 -18.54
N VAL A 547 10.94 -27.67 -17.71
CA VAL A 547 11.82 -28.59 -16.97
C VAL A 547 12.65 -29.48 -17.92
N GLN A 548 12.10 -29.88 -19.06
CA GLN A 548 12.81 -30.63 -20.09
C GLN A 548 13.84 -29.77 -20.85
N SER A 549 13.70 -28.44 -20.83
CA SER A 549 14.69 -27.54 -21.40
C SER A 549 15.98 -27.55 -20.56
N LYS A 550 17.12 -27.53 -21.25
CA LYS A 550 18.45 -27.62 -20.63
C LYS A 550 18.73 -26.48 -19.63
N GLU A 551 18.13 -25.32 -19.85
CA GLU A 551 18.33 -24.11 -19.04
C GLU A 551 17.68 -24.23 -17.65
N PHE A 552 16.57 -24.98 -17.55
CA PHE A 552 15.84 -25.18 -16.29
C PHE A 552 16.08 -26.54 -15.66
N SER A 553 16.56 -27.55 -16.41
CA SER A 553 16.79 -28.90 -15.90
C SER A 553 17.82 -28.96 -14.77
N ALA A 554 18.73 -27.97 -14.71
CA ALA A 554 19.81 -27.89 -13.71
C ALA A 554 19.57 -26.85 -12.61
N GLN A 555 18.39 -26.21 -12.56
CA GLN A 555 18.11 -25.11 -11.64
C GLN A 555 17.07 -25.44 -10.57
N ASP A 556 17.01 -24.64 -9.50
CA ASP A 556 15.89 -24.68 -8.54
C ASP A 556 14.61 -24.15 -9.23
N ASN A 557 13.56 -24.97 -9.21
CA ASN A 557 12.31 -24.74 -9.93
C ASN A 557 11.11 -24.55 -8.98
N LYS A 558 11.35 -24.27 -7.69
CA LYS A 558 10.28 -24.02 -6.69
C LYS A 558 9.30 -22.93 -7.11
N ASP A 559 9.76 -21.90 -7.81
CA ASP A 559 8.90 -20.79 -8.25
C ASP A 559 7.79 -21.25 -9.21
N LEU A 560 8.00 -22.33 -9.98
CA LEU A 560 6.99 -22.94 -10.85
C LEU A 560 5.84 -23.61 -10.06
N TYR A 561 6.01 -23.76 -8.75
CA TYR A 561 5.07 -24.36 -7.79
C TYR A 561 4.63 -23.38 -6.69
N ALA A 562 4.89 -22.08 -6.86
CA ALA A 562 4.63 -21.06 -5.84
C ALA A 562 3.15 -20.96 -5.45
N GLU A 563 2.24 -21.19 -6.40
CA GLU A 563 0.79 -21.19 -6.18
C GLU A 563 0.35 -22.37 -5.30
N GLU A 564 0.85 -23.57 -5.59
CA GLU A 564 0.59 -24.78 -4.83
C GLU A 564 1.11 -24.63 -3.38
N ALA A 565 2.30 -24.03 -3.21
CA ALA A 565 2.86 -23.71 -1.90
C ALA A 565 2.07 -22.63 -1.14
N ALA A 566 1.51 -21.64 -1.84
CA ALA A 566 0.64 -20.62 -1.24
C ALA A 566 -0.68 -21.23 -0.75
N ALA A 567 -1.31 -22.10 -1.56
CA ALA A 567 -2.53 -22.82 -1.19
C ALA A 567 -2.32 -23.78 -0.01
N GLN A 568 -1.12 -24.36 0.14
CA GLN A 568 -0.74 -25.16 1.32
C GLN A 568 -0.66 -24.27 2.58
N ARG A 569 0.03 -23.13 2.48
CA ARG A 569 0.18 -22.17 3.59
C ARG A 569 -1.16 -21.62 4.07
N GLU A 570 -2.08 -21.32 3.16
CA GLU A 570 -3.43 -20.86 3.54
C GLU A 570 -4.22 -21.95 4.28
N ARG A 571 -4.13 -23.21 3.85
CA ARG A 571 -4.74 -24.33 4.57
C ARG A 571 -4.15 -24.51 5.97
N GLU A 572 -2.84 -24.33 6.12
CA GLU A 572 -2.17 -24.34 7.42
C GLU A 572 -2.62 -23.16 8.29
N ARG A 573 -2.75 -21.97 7.72
CA ARG A 573 -3.29 -20.78 8.40
C ARG A 573 -4.71 -20.98 8.90
N GLN A 574 -5.59 -21.58 8.10
CA GLN A 574 -6.95 -21.94 8.52
C GLN A 574 -6.96 -22.93 9.67
N ARG A 575 -6.05 -23.91 9.66
CA ARG A 575 -5.86 -24.82 10.80
C ARG A 575 -5.38 -24.08 12.05
N MET A 576 -4.51 -23.09 11.90
CA MET A 576 -4.03 -22.28 13.04
C MET A 576 -5.15 -21.40 13.63
N LEU A 577 -6.03 -20.82 12.80
CA LEU A 577 -7.21 -20.06 13.23
C LEU A 577 -8.17 -20.88 14.11
N ALA A 578 -8.22 -22.19 13.91
CA ALA A 578 -9.05 -23.09 14.72
C ALA A 578 -8.50 -23.36 16.13
N ILE A 579 -7.27 -22.93 16.44
CA ILE A 579 -6.60 -23.17 17.73
C ILE A 579 -6.50 -21.85 18.50
N PRO A 580 -7.25 -21.68 19.61
CA PRO A 580 -7.20 -20.46 20.41
C PRO A 580 -5.80 -20.11 20.91
N GLY A 581 -5.40 -18.84 20.76
CA GLY A 581 -4.11 -18.32 21.19
C GLY A 581 -2.92 -18.63 20.27
N LEU A 582 -3.13 -19.32 19.13
CA LEU A 582 -2.07 -19.60 18.17
C LEU A 582 -1.82 -18.43 17.19
N ILE A 583 -2.81 -17.55 17.03
CA ILE A 583 -2.72 -16.32 16.24
C ILE A 583 -2.81 -15.12 17.19
N ALA A 584 -1.91 -14.17 17.01
CA ALA A 584 -1.85 -12.98 17.85
C ALA A 584 -3.15 -12.15 17.75
N PRO A 585 -3.65 -11.54 18.83
CA PRO A 585 -4.88 -10.74 18.79
C PRO A 585 -4.86 -9.58 17.80
N GLY A 586 -3.67 -9.06 17.46
CA GLY A 586 -3.50 -8.02 16.45
C GLY A 586 -3.74 -8.50 15.01
N GLU A 587 -3.59 -9.81 14.75
CA GLU A 587 -3.77 -10.43 13.43
C GLU A 587 -5.19 -10.97 13.19
N LEU A 588 -6.00 -11.02 14.25
CA LEU A 588 -7.42 -11.35 14.15
C LEU A 588 -8.17 -10.12 13.63
N GLN A 589 -8.93 -10.30 12.53
CA GLN A 589 -9.90 -9.29 12.10
C GLN A 589 -10.95 -9.16 13.20
N ASP A 590 -11.19 -7.93 13.66
CA ASP A 590 -12.21 -7.69 14.69
C ASP A 590 -13.59 -7.96 14.09
N GLU A 591 -14.14 -9.16 14.32
CA GLU A 591 -15.58 -9.39 14.25
C GLU A 591 -16.22 -8.59 15.38
N MET A 592 -16.43 -7.29 15.18
CA MET A 592 -17.25 -6.48 16.08
C MET A 592 -18.74 -6.82 15.86
N VAL A 593 -19.12 -8.05 16.20
CA VAL A 593 -20.51 -8.45 16.45
C VAL A 593 -20.68 -8.58 17.96
N ASP A 594 -20.60 -7.45 18.67
CA ASP A 594 -21.09 -7.37 20.03
C ASP A 594 -22.41 -6.60 19.96
N SER A 595 -23.48 -7.33 20.26
CA SER A 595 -24.89 -6.90 20.26
C SER A 595 -25.16 -5.70 21.17
#